data_AF-A0A261BY96-F1
#
_entry.id   AF-A0A261BY96-F1
#
_cell.length_a   1.000
_cell.length_b   1.000
_cell.length_c   1.000
_cell.angle_alpha   90.00
_cell.angle_beta   90.00
_cell.angle_gamma   90.00
#
_symmetry.space_group_name_H-M   'P 1'
#
loop_
_entity.id
_entity.type
_entity.pdbx_description
1 polymer ?
#
loop_
_entity_poly.entity_id
_entity_poly.type
_entity_poly.pdbx_seq_one_letter_code
_entity_poly.pdbx_strand_id
1 'polypeptide(L)'
;MFIRLVFLLLLANLALIETSKIHEILKKLGKRFPTTEQHKPVAGIWDSYYMTEKENARYEEYDSWTELSTDEVGKIKNQTAYAIRNNFIEVSSTENLRFNDALLFIESRMDEDFTAEVCGDGKKMNSCMPDQDASQHKGYFFKQPAAGFDESQGRDDLIFKMDLHLMDKMGIAVKQEFVFTMDLTFLKKRFFHLKNVVQTGTCANKGVVGDIETTPEGFNPYLDDIEDLKEKPTTKLFLKLFTPAVYQYLEENPNKLPRYWLSGINSTLTKINVCHEKVTEPVEYTEDQFRSWYAQFGLMWHPKEGFENQTYSLQLIELLDDSITARVTMQLQMGRDNDAELHDWNFKFLAKKNEHTWYIDKLEVLCDPTIEYKDESLKLIREVVAGKFVDELKYQNGTQWYSTVEFIKYFTKNGRVEMTDCVKDSVKEITQIDLFKKDEENVHGIKFTKYQIDEGTAIDLPAADTATFRFKTVSQAADSTEAEKVETEHEWSFDIKWDQMDQFYYIEKMGIGCAKPWTVKGIFKSIVDAIGK
;
A
#
# COMPACT_ATOMS: atom_id res chain seq x y z
N MET A 1 4.81 -33.80 27.93
CA MET A 1 4.14 -32.52 28.21
C MET A 1 5.08 -31.31 28.29
N PHE A 2 6.38 -31.45 28.59
CA PHE A 2 7.32 -30.31 28.66
C PHE A 2 7.80 -29.75 27.29
N ILE A 3 7.83 -30.56 26.22
CA ILE A 3 8.33 -30.11 24.89
C ILE A 3 7.33 -29.21 24.16
N ARG A 4 6.02 -29.35 24.42
CA ARG A 4 4.99 -28.47 23.82
C ARG A 4 4.96 -27.07 24.46
N LEU A 5 5.34 -26.94 25.73
CA LEU A 5 5.46 -25.64 26.39
C LEU A 5 6.68 -24.85 25.89
N VAL A 6 7.79 -25.53 25.56
CA VAL A 6 9.02 -24.88 25.07
C VAL A 6 8.85 -24.31 23.65
N PHE A 7 8.12 -25.01 22.76
CA PHE A 7 7.82 -24.48 21.42
C PHE A 7 6.81 -23.32 21.44
N LEU A 8 5.82 -23.36 22.35
CA LEU A 8 4.89 -22.23 22.55
C LEU A 8 5.59 -21.01 23.17
N LEU A 9 6.57 -21.21 24.07
CA LEU A 9 7.39 -20.12 24.62
C LEU A 9 8.43 -19.57 23.62
N LEU A 10 8.90 -20.38 22.66
CA LEU A 10 9.76 -19.91 21.56
C LEU A 10 8.98 -19.12 20.52
N LEU A 11 7.74 -19.52 20.20
CA LEU A 11 6.84 -18.76 19.33
C LEU A 11 6.37 -17.46 19.99
N ALA A 12 6.15 -17.45 21.30
CA ALA A 12 5.77 -16.23 22.04
C ALA A 12 6.90 -15.19 22.17
N ASN A 13 8.18 -15.60 22.02
CA ASN A 13 9.32 -14.66 22.03
C ASN A 13 9.78 -14.25 20.61
N LEU A 14 9.30 -14.90 19.56
CA LEU A 14 9.56 -14.51 18.16
C LEU A 14 8.58 -13.44 17.64
N ALA A 15 7.52 -13.13 18.40
CA ALA A 15 6.48 -12.17 18.01
C ALA A 15 6.82 -10.70 18.30
N LEU A 16 8.03 -10.37 18.80
CA LEU A 16 8.38 -9.01 19.24
C LEU A 16 9.75 -8.49 18.77
N ILE A 17 10.32 -9.01 17.68
CA ILE A 17 11.62 -8.51 17.17
C ILE A 17 11.55 -8.30 15.66
N GLU A 18 11.82 -7.06 15.24
CA GLU A 18 12.05 -6.63 13.86
C GLU A 18 12.67 -7.75 13.01
N THR A 19 11.97 -8.14 11.95
CA THR A 19 12.33 -9.22 11.04
C THR A 19 13.74 -9.06 10.43
N SER A 20 14.24 -7.82 10.33
CA SER A 20 15.62 -7.51 9.92
C SER A 20 16.68 -7.99 10.92
N LYS A 21 16.42 -7.91 12.24
CA LYS A 21 17.34 -8.37 13.30
C LYS A 21 17.39 -9.88 13.40
N ILE A 22 16.30 -10.60 13.14
CA ILE A 22 16.30 -12.08 13.11
C ILE A 22 17.19 -12.59 11.97
N HIS A 23 17.12 -11.96 10.80
CA HIS A 23 17.97 -12.28 9.66
C HIS A 23 19.45 -11.96 9.95
N GLU A 24 19.73 -10.87 10.68
CA GLU A 24 21.08 -10.53 11.14
C GLU A 24 21.62 -11.47 12.22
N ILE A 25 20.77 -11.91 13.15
CA ILE A 25 21.12 -12.86 14.22
C ILE A 25 21.36 -14.26 13.63
N LEU A 26 20.55 -14.69 12.65
CA LEU A 26 20.76 -15.92 11.90
C LEU A 26 22.06 -15.85 11.08
N LYS A 27 22.37 -14.71 10.44
CA LYS A 27 23.68 -14.47 9.80
C LYS A 27 24.85 -14.48 10.79
N LYS A 28 24.69 -13.93 12.01
CA LYS A 28 25.72 -13.95 13.07
C LYS A 28 25.91 -15.34 13.68
N LEU A 29 24.85 -16.15 13.78
CA LEU A 29 24.92 -17.55 14.19
C LEU A 29 25.59 -18.42 13.11
N GLY A 30 25.29 -18.16 11.83
CA GLY A 30 25.98 -18.79 10.69
C GLY A 30 27.47 -18.43 10.60
N LYS A 31 27.86 -17.22 10.99
CA LYS A 31 29.27 -16.77 11.06
C LYS A 31 30.08 -17.35 12.23
N ARG A 32 29.47 -18.06 13.19
CA ARG A 32 30.20 -18.74 14.28
C ARG A 32 30.73 -20.12 13.89
N PHE A 33 30.41 -20.60 12.68
CA PHE A 33 31.12 -21.72 12.07
C PHE A 33 32.15 -21.16 11.10
N PRO A 34 33.46 -21.46 11.29
CA PRO A 34 34.51 -20.76 10.59
C PRO A 34 34.51 -21.10 9.10
N THR A 35 34.28 -20.08 8.28
CA THR A 35 34.74 -20.01 6.89
C THR A 35 36.26 -20.04 6.89
N THR A 36 36.84 -21.07 6.29
CA THR A 36 38.24 -21.01 5.84
C THR A 36 38.24 -21.10 4.33
N GLU A 37 38.47 -19.94 3.71
CA GLU A 37 38.68 -19.82 2.28
C GLU A 37 40.17 -20.06 1.96
N GLN A 38 40.40 -20.70 0.81
CA GLN A 38 41.63 -20.69 -0.01
C GLN A 38 42.83 -21.56 0.44
N HIS A 39 42.94 -22.78 -0.10
CA HIS A 39 43.93 -23.19 -1.13
C HIS A 39 43.69 -24.67 -1.54
N LYS A 40 43.69 -24.93 -2.86
CA LYS A 40 43.46 -26.23 -3.54
C LYS A 40 44.57 -27.28 -3.25
N PRO A 41 44.56 -28.46 -3.87
CA PRO A 41 43.75 -29.66 -3.59
C PRO A 41 44.66 -30.85 -3.21
N VAL A 42 44.27 -31.71 -2.27
CA VAL A 42 44.90 -33.04 -2.17
C VAL A 42 43.81 -34.07 -2.00
N ALA A 43 43.64 -34.85 -3.07
CA ALA A 43 42.82 -36.05 -3.09
C ALA A 43 43.12 -36.94 -1.88
N GLY A 44 42.09 -37.27 -1.10
CA GLY A 44 42.30 -38.05 0.11
C GLY A 44 41.02 -38.51 0.78
N ILE A 45 40.22 -39.34 0.10
CA ILE A 45 39.53 -40.55 0.64
C ILE A 45 38.62 -40.39 1.89
N TRP A 46 38.42 -39.21 2.46
CA TRP A 46 37.76 -39.01 3.77
C TRP A 46 36.60 -38.01 3.80
N ASP A 47 36.19 -37.42 2.67
CA ASP A 47 35.05 -36.47 2.62
C ASP A 47 33.67 -37.16 2.53
N SER A 48 33.62 -38.50 2.45
CA SER A 48 32.36 -39.23 2.29
C SER A 48 31.52 -39.39 3.56
N TYR A 49 31.93 -38.83 4.71
CA TYR A 49 31.34 -39.21 6.00
C TYR A 49 30.52 -38.16 6.75
N TYR A 50 30.39 -36.92 6.26
CA TYR A 50 29.58 -35.89 6.95
C TYR A 50 28.82 -34.94 6.01
N MET A 51 28.43 -35.39 4.82
CA MET A 51 27.44 -34.66 4.03
C MET A 51 26.04 -35.08 4.47
N THR A 52 25.16 -34.10 4.72
CA THR A 52 23.75 -34.40 4.97
C THR A 52 23.14 -35.08 3.73
N GLU A 53 22.11 -35.92 3.91
CA GLU A 53 21.44 -36.64 2.81
C GLU A 53 20.99 -35.70 1.66
N LYS A 54 20.67 -34.44 2.00
CA LYS A 54 20.31 -33.36 1.08
C LYS A 54 21.51 -32.81 0.28
N GLU A 55 22.70 -32.78 0.87
CA GLU A 55 23.94 -32.36 0.21
C GLU A 55 24.48 -33.47 -0.70
N ASN A 56 24.44 -34.74 -0.26
CA ASN A 56 24.79 -35.88 -1.12
C ASN A 56 23.90 -35.96 -2.36
N ALA A 57 22.58 -35.80 -2.22
CA ALA A 57 21.66 -35.76 -3.37
C ALA A 57 21.96 -34.60 -4.33
N ARG A 58 22.33 -33.43 -3.81
CA ARG A 58 22.69 -32.25 -4.61
C ARG A 58 24.01 -32.46 -5.39
N TYR A 59 24.99 -33.16 -4.80
CA TYR A 59 26.25 -33.50 -5.47
C TYR A 59 26.07 -34.58 -6.54
N GLU A 60 25.33 -35.65 -6.25
CA GLU A 60 25.01 -36.70 -7.23
C GLU A 60 24.20 -36.14 -8.42
N GLU A 61 23.23 -35.25 -8.16
CA GLU A 61 22.48 -34.58 -9.23
C GLU A 61 23.37 -33.60 -10.03
N TYR A 62 24.34 -32.92 -9.41
CA TYR A 62 25.30 -32.08 -10.13
C TYR A 62 26.27 -32.88 -10.99
N ASP A 63 26.83 -33.97 -10.47
CA ASP A 63 27.70 -34.85 -11.26
C ASP A 63 26.93 -35.40 -12.46
N SER A 64 25.68 -35.84 -12.25
CA SER A 64 24.79 -36.27 -13.35
C SER A 64 24.52 -35.16 -14.37
N TRP A 65 24.42 -33.90 -13.93
CA TRP A 65 24.26 -32.75 -14.83
C TRP A 65 25.51 -32.49 -15.67
N THR A 66 26.70 -32.63 -15.09
CA THR A 66 27.97 -32.45 -15.82
C THR A 66 28.21 -33.53 -16.88
N GLU A 67 27.64 -34.73 -16.67
CA GLU A 67 27.74 -35.85 -17.60
C GLU A 67 26.81 -35.73 -18.82
N LEU A 68 25.78 -34.87 -18.77
CA LEU A 68 24.87 -34.65 -19.89
C LEU A 68 25.58 -34.10 -21.14
N SER A 69 25.14 -34.51 -22.32
CA SER A 69 25.57 -33.89 -23.56
C SER A 69 25.05 -32.45 -23.68
N THR A 70 25.72 -31.62 -24.49
CA THR A 70 25.25 -30.25 -24.79
C THR A 70 23.82 -30.24 -25.33
N ASP A 71 23.44 -31.24 -26.14
CA ASP A 71 22.09 -31.38 -26.69
C ASP A 71 21.04 -31.69 -25.62
N GLU A 72 21.39 -32.51 -24.63
CA GLU A 72 20.49 -32.83 -23.50
C GLU A 72 20.31 -31.63 -22.58
N VAL A 73 21.39 -30.91 -22.27
CA VAL A 73 21.34 -29.63 -21.54
C VAL A 73 20.47 -28.63 -22.29
N GLY A 74 20.65 -28.50 -23.61
CA GLY A 74 19.86 -27.61 -24.46
C GLY A 74 18.37 -27.95 -24.44
N LYS A 75 18.02 -29.25 -24.46
CA LYS A 75 16.61 -29.70 -24.34
C LYS A 75 16.00 -29.35 -22.99
N ILE A 76 16.73 -29.54 -21.89
CA ILE A 76 16.25 -29.22 -20.54
C ILE A 76 16.02 -27.71 -20.38
N LYS A 77 16.95 -26.89 -20.89
CA LYS A 77 16.83 -25.43 -20.90
C LYS A 77 15.61 -24.96 -21.66
N ASN A 78 15.48 -25.42 -22.91
CA ASN A 78 14.33 -25.10 -23.74
C ASN A 78 13.02 -25.50 -23.06
N GLN A 79 12.89 -26.74 -22.60
CA GLN A 79 11.68 -27.20 -21.90
C GLN A 79 11.36 -26.35 -20.67
N THR A 80 12.39 -25.93 -19.91
CA THR A 80 12.20 -25.08 -18.74
C THR A 80 11.76 -23.68 -19.12
N ALA A 81 12.42 -23.04 -20.09
CA ALA A 81 12.07 -21.71 -20.56
C ALA A 81 10.66 -21.68 -21.15
N TYR A 82 10.30 -22.68 -21.98
CA TYR A 82 8.94 -22.85 -22.49
C TYR A 82 7.90 -22.98 -21.38
N ALA A 83 8.20 -23.77 -20.33
CA ALA A 83 7.29 -23.93 -19.21
C ALA A 83 7.11 -22.61 -18.44
N ILE A 84 8.20 -21.90 -18.12
CA ILE A 84 8.11 -20.60 -17.43
C ILE A 84 7.34 -19.60 -18.28
N ARG A 85 7.69 -19.43 -19.55
CA ARG A 85 7.00 -18.55 -20.50
C ARG A 85 5.49 -18.81 -20.53
N ASN A 86 5.09 -20.06 -20.75
CA ASN A 86 3.67 -20.40 -20.86
C ASN A 86 2.92 -20.10 -19.56
N ASN A 87 3.51 -20.35 -18.39
CA ASN A 87 2.87 -19.99 -17.13
C ASN A 87 2.84 -18.46 -16.92
N PHE A 88 3.87 -17.72 -17.33
CA PHE A 88 3.88 -16.25 -17.29
C PHE A 88 2.81 -15.63 -18.20
N ILE A 89 2.53 -16.25 -19.35
CA ILE A 89 1.41 -15.87 -20.22
C ILE A 89 0.08 -16.15 -19.53
N GLU A 90 -0.09 -17.32 -18.91
CA GLU A 90 -1.33 -17.66 -18.20
C GLU A 90 -1.57 -16.73 -17.00
N VAL A 91 -0.54 -16.27 -16.27
CA VAL A 91 -0.70 -15.26 -15.21
C VAL A 91 -0.79 -13.83 -15.72
N SER A 92 -0.70 -13.59 -17.04
CA SER A 92 -0.76 -12.23 -17.59
C SER A 92 -2.14 -11.57 -17.48
N SER A 93 -3.18 -12.37 -17.28
CA SER A 93 -4.57 -11.94 -17.12
C SER A 93 -5.31 -12.96 -16.27
N THR A 94 -6.14 -12.48 -15.36
CA THR A 94 -7.05 -13.29 -14.53
C THR A 94 -8.16 -13.96 -15.35
N GLU A 95 -8.41 -13.49 -16.57
CA GLU A 95 -9.35 -14.11 -17.52
C GLU A 95 -8.80 -15.41 -18.13
N ASN A 96 -7.52 -15.71 -17.90
CA ASN A 96 -6.92 -16.96 -18.35
C ASN A 96 -7.37 -18.14 -17.48
N LEU A 97 -7.77 -19.23 -18.14
CA LEU A 97 -8.32 -20.42 -17.48
C LEU A 97 -7.37 -21.05 -16.48
N ARG A 98 -6.05 -20.95 -16.71
CA ARG A 98 -5.03 -21.57 -15.85
C ARG A 98 -4.32 -20.57 -14.96
N PHE A 99 -4.88 -19.38 -14.74
CA PHE A 99 -4.26 -18.33 -13.92
C PHE A 99 -3.74 -18.85 -12.57
N ASN A 100 -4.61 -19.47 -11.77
CA ASN A 100 -4.23 -19.97 -10.43
C ASN A 100 -3.19 -21.09 -10.48
N ASP A 101 -3.34 -22.05 -11.40
CA ASP A 101 -2.39 -23.16 -11.56
C ASP A 101 -1.01 -22.65 -12.01
N ALA A 102 -1.01 -21.63 -12.86
CA ALA A 102 0.21 -21.01 -13.38
C ALA A 102 0.91 -20.17 -12.33
N LEU A 103 0.17 -19.47 -11.47
CA LEU A 103 0.71 -18.73 -10.33
C LEU A 103 1.43 -19.67 -9.37
N LEU A 104 0.75 -20.75 -8.92
CA LEU A 104 1.36 -21.78 -8.07
C LEU A 104 2.59 -22.44 -8.72
N PHE A 105 2.57 -22.60 -10.04
CA PHE A 105 3.74 -23.12 -10.75
C PHE A 105 4.93 -22.15 -10.68
N ILE A 106 4.71 -20.86 -10.92
CA ILE A 106 5.77 -19.82 -10.86
C ILE A 106 6.33 -19.71 -9.45
N GLU A 107 5.47 -19.66 -8.43
CA GLU A 107 5.85 -19.68 -7.01
C GLU A 107 6.75 -20.87 -6.70
N SER A 108 6.37 -22.07 -7.17
CA SER A 108 7.16 -23.28 -6.96
C SER A 108 8.54 -23.26 -7.65
N ARG A 109 8.77 -22.32 -8.56
CA ARG A 109 9.99 -22.14 -9.34
C ARG A 109 10.88 -21.02 -8.82
N MET A 110 10.42 -20.18 -7.89
CA MET A 110 11.25 -19.13 -7.29
C MET A 110 12.31 -19.72 -6.36
N ASP A 111 13.52 -19.19 -6.44
CA ASP A 111 14.59 -19.44 -5.47
C ASP A 111 14.30 -18.73 -4.13
N GLU A 112 14.95 -19.15 -3.05
CA GLU A 112 14.85 -18.52 -1.73
C GLU A 112 15.31 -17.04 -1.78
N ASP A 113 16.33 -16.75 -2.59
CA ASP A 113 16.89 -15.40 -2.78
C ASP A 113 16.32 -14.70 -4.03
N PHE A 114 15.11 -15.07 -4.49
CA PHE A 114 14.48 -14.47 -5.65
C PHE A 114 14.29 -12.96 -5.52
N THR A 115 14.60 -12.22 -6.59
CA THR A 115 14.29 -10.79 -6.71
C THR A 115 13.52 -10.49 -7.99
N ALA A 116 12.58 -9.54 -7.93
CA ALA A 116 11.99 -8.94 -9.12
C ALA A 116 12.21 -7.43 -9.16
N GLU A 117 12.43 -6.91 -10.35
CA GLU A 117 12.49 -5.48 -10.65
C GLU A 117 11.39 -5.15 -11.65
N VAL A 118 10.48 -4.26 -11.28
CA VAL A 118 9.31 -3.92 -12.11
C VAL A 118 9.41 -2.47 -12.54
N CYS A 119 9.59 -2.26 -13.85
CA CYS A 119 9.45 -0.95 -14.48
C CYS A 119 10.39 0.14 -13.95
N GLY A 120 11.63 -0.23 -13.58
CA GLY A 120 12.71 0.73 -13.32
C GLY A 120 12.48 1.67 -12.13
N ASP A 121 11.63 1.31 -11.17
CA ASP A 121 11.39 2.10 -9.95
C ASP A 121 12.52 2.01 -8.91
N GLY A 122 13.55 1.21 -9.19
CA GLY A 122 14.70 0.96 -8.31
C GLY A 122 14.37 0.13 -7.07
N LYS A 123 13.11 -0.27 -6.86
CA LYS A 123 12.65 -1.11 -5.74
C LYS A 123 12.73 -2.58 -6.16
N LYS A 124 13.48 -3.38 -5.41
CA LYS A 124 13.55 -4.84 -5.61
C LYS A 124 12.52 -5.52 -4.73
N MET A 125 11.63 -6.29 -5.33
CA MET A 125 10.68 -7.14 -4.64
C MET A 125 11.33 -8.48 -4.32
N ASN A 126 11.13 -9.02 -3.11
CA ASN A 126 11.56 -10.36 -2.71
C ASN A 126 10.51 -11.42 -3.09
N SER A 127 10.73 -12.72 -2.88
CA SER A 127 9.80 -13.79 -3.29
C SER A 127 8.33 -13.67 -2.87
N CYS A 128 7.95 -12.88 -1.86
CA CYS A 128 6.55 -12.77 -1.40
C CYS A 128 5.75 -11.63 -2.05
N MET A 129 6.42 -10.56 -2.47
CA MET A 129 5.80 -9.35 -3.00
C MET A 129 5.33 -9.43 -4.48
N PRO A 130 6.00 -10.18 -5.39
CA PRO A 130 5.60 -10.37 -6.77
C PRO A 130 4.27 -11.09 -6.91
N ASP A 131 3.88 -11.98 -5.99
CA ASP A 131 2.61 -12.71 -6.10
C ASP A 131 1.42 -11.81 -5.74
N GLN A 132 1.59 -10.90 -4.76
CA GLN A 132 0.61 -9.88 -4.44
C GLN A 132 0.51 -8.83 -5.54
N ASP A 133 1.65 -8.38 -6.08
CA ASP A 133 1.72 -7.44 -7.20
C ASP A 133 1.12 -8.06 -8.48
N ALA A 134 1.52 -9.28 -8.84
CA ALA A 134 1.02 -9.98 -10.01
C ALA A 134 -0.45 -10.36 -9.88
N SER A 135 -0.94 -10.82 -8.72
CA SER A 135 -2.35 -11.16 -8.60
C SER A 135 -3.26 -9.94 -8.80
N GLN A 136 -2.88 -8.78 -8.25
CA GLN A 136 -3.72 -7.57 -8.32
C GLN A 136 -3.56 -6.79 -9.64
N HIS A 137 -2.35 -6.71 -10.20
CA HIS A 137 -2.13 -5.96 -11.45
C HIS A 137 -2.64 -6.69 -12.69
N LYS A 138 -2.76 -8.03 -12.63
CA LYS A 138 -3.16 -8.84 -13.80
C LYS A 138 -4.67 -8.90 -14.00
N GLY A 139 -5.46 -8.48 -13.00
CA GLY A 139 -6.88 -8.18 -13.15
C GLY A 139 -7.18 -7.00 -14.09
N TYR A 140 -6.17 -6.26 -14.56
CA TYR A 140 -6.35 -5.09 -15.43
C TYR A 140 -6.07 -5.37 -16.92
N PHE A 141 -5.80 -6.62 -17.34
CA PHE A 141 -5.45 -6.97 -18.73
C PHE A 141 -6.39 -8.02 -19.33
N PHE A 142 -6.60 -7.96 -20.65
CA PHE A 142 -7.30 -8.98 -21.44
C PHE A 142 -6.37 -10.14 -21.85
N LYS A 143 -6.96 -11.31 -22.14
CA LYS A 143 -6.26 -12.52 -22.62
C LYS A 143 -5.54 -12.31 -23.97
N GLN A 144 -4.29 -12.77 -24.08
CA GLN A 144 -3.43 -12.53 -25.26
C GLN A 144 -2.53 -13.72 -25.67
N PRO A 145 -2.11 -13.81 -26.96
CA PRO A 145 -1.08 -14.73 -27.45
C PRO A 145 0.32 -14.09 -27.47
N ALA A 146 1.37 -14.84 -27.12
CA ALA A 146 2.74 -14.31 -26.99
C ALA A 146 3.63 -14.45 -28.24
N ALA A 147 4.63 -13.56 -28.35
CA ALA A 147 5.68 -13.56 -29.37
C ALA A 147 7.10 -13.40 -28.77
N GLY A 148 8.11 -13.91 -29.47
CA GLY A 148 9.54 -13.64 -29.20
C GLY A 148 10.25 -14.54 -28.19
N PHE A 149 11.45 -15.02 -28.53
CA PHE A 149 12.32 -15.88 -27.69
C PHE A 149 13.80 -15.72 -28.08
N ASP A 150 14.68 -15.54 -27.09
CA ASP A 150 16.14 -15.57 -27.26
C ASP A 150 16.78 -16.18 -25.99
N GLU A 151 17.71 -17.14 -26.12
CA GLU A 151 18.35 -17.91 -25.03
C GLU A 151 19.86 -17.60 -24.91
N SER A 152 20.38 -17.53 -23.68
CA SER A 152 21.84 -17.43 -23.44
C SER A 152 22.60 -18.76 -23.67
N GLN A 153 23.92 -18.64 -23.92
CA GLN A 153 24.78 -19.75 -24.40
C GLN A 153 25.63 -20.48 -23.33
N GLY A 154 25.59 -20.10 -22.05
CA GLY A 154 26.36 -20.82 -21.02
C GLY A 154 25.73 -22.17 -20.65
N ARG A 155 26.41 -23.04 -19.89
CA ARG A 155 25.90 -24.39 -19.53
C ARG A 155 25.00 -24.35 -18.30
N ASP A 156 25.36 -23.57 -17.29
CA ASP A 156 24.75 -23.63 -15.95
C ASP A 156 23.83 -22.44 -15.63
N ASP A 157 23.66 -21.53 -16.59
CA ASP A 157 22.80 -20.35 -16.53
C ASP A 157 21.69 -20.45 -17.57
N LEU A 158 20.46 -20.09 -17.21
CA LEU A 158 19.38 -19.96 -18.18
C LEU A 158 18.85 -18.54 -18.13
N ILE A 159 19.20 -17.75 -19.15
CA ILE A 159 18.68 -16.39 -19.35
C ILE A 159 17.87 -16.40 -20.63
N PHE A 160 16.64 -15.90 -20.55
CA PHE A 160 15.80 -15.75 -21.73
C PHE A 160 14.90 -14.54 -21.63
N LYS A 161 14.43 -14.08 -22.79
CA LYS A 161 13.53 -12.94 -22.92
C LYS A 161 12.13 -13.35 -23.36
N MET A 162 11.14 -12.56 -22.98
CA MET A 162 9.75 -12.74 -23.40
C MET A 162 9.10 -11.37 -23.56
N ASP A 163 8.41 -11.19 -24.67
CA ASP A 163 7.61 -10.00 -24.93
C ASP A 163 6.13 -10.37 -24.91
N LEU A 164 5.34 -9.59 -24.17
CA LEU A 164 3.88 -9.71 -24.09
C LEU A 164 3.27 -8.40 -24.55
N HIS A 165 2.50 -8.46 -25.62
CA HIS A 165 1.61 -7.38 -26.00
C HIS A 165 0.26 -7.67 -25.36
N LEU A 166 -0.20 -6.73 -24.54
CA LEU A 166 -1.45 -6.82 -23.79
C LEU A 166 -2.37 -5.66 -24.19
N MET A 167 -3.66 -5.85 -23.95
CA MET A 167 -4.62 -4.74 -23.99
C MET A 167 -5.11 -4.57 -22.56
N ASP A 168 -5.00 -3.36 -22.02
CA ASP A 168 -5.51 -3.08 -20.68
C ASP A 168 -7.04 -2.84 -20.71
N LYS A 169 -7.69 -2.89 -19.54
CA LYS A 169 -9.12 -2.62 -19.39
C LYS A 169 -9.50 -1.15 -19.68
N MET A 170 -8.52 -0.24 -19.80
CA MET A 170 -8.74 1.11 -20.32
C MET A 170 -8.88 1.15 -21.84
N GLY A 171 -8.39 0.13 -22.56
CA GLY A 171 -8.41 0.02 -24.02
C GLY A 171 -7.09 0.39 -24.67
N ILE A 172 -5.98 0.33 -23.93
CA ILE A 172 -4.65 0.75 -24.38
C ILE A 172 -3.77 -0.46 -24.61
N ALA A 173 -3.03 -0.44 -25.72
CA ALA A 173 -2.01 -1.44 -26.01
C ALA A 173 -0.80 -1.23 -25.09
N VAL A 174 -0.42 -2.28 -24.38
CA VAL A 174 0.68 -2.29 -23.40
C VAL A 174 1.66 -3.37 -23.81
N LYS A 175 2.93 -3.00 -24.01
CA LYS A 175 4.02 -3.95 -24.18
C LYS A 175 4.68 -4.22 -22.82
N GLN A 176 4.85 -5.47 -22.46
CA GLN A 176 5.62 -5.90 -21.29
C GLN A 176 6.77 -6.78 -21.77
N GLU A 177 7.99 -6.36 -21.48
CA GLU A 177 9.19 -7.11 -21.79
C GLU A 177 9.74 -7.71 -20.51
N PHE A 178 10.14 -8.98 -20.56
CA PHE A 178 10.67 -9.68 -19.41
C PHE A 178 12.04 -10.25 -19.73
N VAL A 179 12.97 -10.07 -18.81
CA VAL A 179 14.25 -10.78 -18.78
C VAL A 179 14.25 -11.70 -17.58
N PHE A 180 14.30 -13.00 -17.85
CA PHE A 180 14.37 -14.04 -16.84
C PHE A 180 15.82 -14.46 -16.64
N THR A 181 16.24 -14.59 -15.39
CA THR A 181 17.51 -15.24 -15.02
C THR A 181 17.22 -16.37 -14.08
N MET A 182 17.65 -17.57 -14.46
CA MET A 182 17.51 -18.79 -13.67
C MET A 182 18.89 -19.39 -13.39
N ASP A 183 19.08 -19.82 -12.15
CA ASP A 183 20.30 -20.50 -11.72
C ASP A 183 20.09 -22.02 -11.72
N LEU A 184 21.13 -22.75 -12.12
CA LEU A 184 21.22 -24.17 -11.91
C LEU A 184 21.18 -24.48 -10.41
N THR A 185 20.13 -25.17 -10.01
CA THR A 185 19.90 -25.62 -8.64
C THR A 185 19.35 -27.03 -8.70
N PHE A 186 19.51 -27.79 -7.62
CA PHE A 186 19.01 -29.17 -7.49
C PHE A 186 17.92 -29.25 -6.43
N LEU A 187 17.17 -28.15 -6.28
CA LEU A 187 16.10 -28.05 -5.32
C LEU A 187 14.87 -28.77 -5.88
N LYS A 188 14.16 -29.51 -5.02
CA LYS A 188 12.86 -30.12 -5.36
C LYS A 188 12.87 -30.94 -6.67
N LYS A 189 14.01 -31.58 -7.03
CA LYS A 189 14.20 -32.40 -8.24
C LYS A 189 14.04 -31.63 -9.56
N ARG A 190 14.42 -30.35 -9.61
CA ARG A 190 14.38 -29.51 -10.81
C ARG A 190 15.72 -28.82 -10.99
N PHE A 191 16.21 -28.76 -12.23
CA PHE A 191 17.52 -28.18 -12.58
C PHE A 191 17.58 -26.66 -12.50
N PHE A 192 16.50 -25.93 -12.76
CA PHE A 192 16.56 -24.46 -12.80
C PHE A 192 15.44 -23.83 -11.98
N HIS A 193 15.80 -22.84 -11.17
CA HIS A 193 14.90 -21.98 -10.38
C HIS A 193 15.11 -20.52 -10.77
N LEU A 194 14.03 -19.74 -10.73
CA LEU A 194 14.01 -18.31 -10.99
C LEU A 194 14.81 -17.61 -9.90
N LYS A 195 15.84 -16.88 -10.31
CA LYS A 195 16.63 -16.02 -9.43
C LYS A 195 16.21 -14.57 -9.57
N ASN A 196 16.03 -14.12 -10.81
CA ASN A 196 15.72 -12.73 -11.11
C ASN A 196 14.72 -12.61 -12.26
N VAL A 197 13.76 -11.69 -12.13
CA VAL A 197 12.90 -11.23 -13.22
C VAL A 197 12.97 -9.72 -13.30
N VAL A 198 13.33 -9.22 -14.47
CA VAL A 198 13.26 -7.78 -14.78
C VAL A 198 12.14 -7.55 -15.77
N GLN A 199 11.17 -6.71 -15.41
CA GLN A 199 10.08 -6.30 -16.28
C GLN A 199 10.31 -4.85 -16.78
N THR A 200 10.28 -4.64 -18.08
CA THR A 200 10.32 -3.34 -18.78
C THR A 200 9.14 -3.21 -19.76
N GLY A 201 9.18 -2.20 -20.64
CA GLY A 201 8.14 -1.92 -21.63
C GLY A 201 7.30 -0.70 -21.27
N THR A 202 6.01 -0.72 -21.62
CA THR A 202 5.09 0.43 -21.46
C THR A 202 4.85 0.80 -20.00
N CYS A 203 4.86 -0.17 -19.08
CA CYS A 203 4.80 0.09 -17.64
C CYS A 203 3.61 0.99 -17.19
N ALA A 204 2.45 0.78 -17.83
CA ALA A 204 1.25 1.60 -17.64
C ALA A 204 0.71 1.62 -16.19
N ASN A 205 0.91 0.53 -15.43
CA ASN A 205 0.29 0.36 -14.11
C ASN A 205 1.28 0.58 -12.94
N LYS A 206 2.60 0.43 -13.14
CA LYS A 206 3.61 0.64 -12.09
C LYS A 206 4.95 1.13 -12.64
N GLY A 207 5.76 1.77 -11.79
CA GLY A 207 7.13 2.19 -12.08
C GLY A 207 7.24 3.40 -12.99
N VAL A 208 8.22 3.46 -13.87
CA VAL A 208 8.38 4.53 -14.86
C VAL A 208 7.75 4.07 -16.17
N VAL A 209 6.82 4.88 -16.72
CA VAL A 209 6.23 4.61 -18.04
C VAL A 209 7.33 4.67 -19.10
N GLY A 210 7.49 3.57 -19.86
CA GLY A 210 8.47 3.41 -20.94
C GLY A 210 7.78 3.11 -22.29
N ASP A 211 8.56 2.71 -23.31
CA ASP A 211 8.12 2.20 -24.64
C ASP A 211 6.65 2.50 -25.02
N ILE A 212 6.43 3.70 -25.57
CA ILE A 212 5.12 4.14 -26.07
C ILE A 212 4.99 3.67 -27.53
N GLU A 213 4.28 2.57 -27.78
CA GLU A 213 4.15 1.95 -29.12
C GLU A 213 3.35 2.80 -30.14
N THR A 214 2.66 3.87 -29.72
CA THR A 214 1.79 4.63 -30.63
C THR A 214 2.56 5.53 -31.60
N THR A 215 2.75 5.02 -32.83
CA THR A 215 2.64 5.77 -34.09
C THR A 215 1.64 5.02 -34.97
N PRO A 216 0.59 5.67 -35.54
CA PRO A 216 0.74 6.72 -36.56
C PRO A 216 -0.23 7.93 -36.45
N GLU A 217 0.22 9.07 -37.02
CA GLU A 217 -0.46 10.38 -37.23
C GLU A 217 -0.64 11.34 -36.03
N GLY A 218 0.15 11.21 -34.96
CA GLY A 218 0.16 12.26 -33.93
C GLY A 218 1.32 12.33 -32.94
N PHE A 219 2.13 11.28 -32.79
CA PHE A 219 3.21 11.25 -31.80
C PHE A 219 4.47 10.61 -32.37
N ASN A 220 5.64 11.22 -32.14
CA ASN A 220 6.95 10.72 -32.55
C ASN A 220 7.51 9.82 -31.42
N PRO A 221 8.02 8.59 -31.69
CA PRO A 221 8.65 7.72 -30.69
C PRO A 221 9.92 8.34 -30.06
N TYR A 222 10.40 9.45 -30.62
CA TYR A 222 11.48 10.30 -30.12
C TYR A 222 10.95 11.66 -29.63
N LEU A 223 9.97 11.67 -28.72
CA LEU A 223 9.73 12.85 -27.90
C LEU A 223 10.75 12.83 -26.76
N ASP A 224 11.95 13.31 -27.08
CA ASP A 224 13.01 13.60 -26.10
C ASP A 224 12.57 14.64 -25.05
N ASP A 225 11.44 15.33 -25.26
CA ASP A 225 10.91 16.34 -24.32
C ASP A 225 9.47 16.02 -23.88
N ILE A 226 9.33 15.14 -22.88
CA ILE A 226 8.14 15.09 -22.00
C ILE A 226 7.84 16.49 -21.41
N GLU A 227 8.86 17.36 -21.28
CA GLU A 227 8.72 18.75 -20.85
C GLU A 227 7.88 19.60 -21.81
N ASP A 228 8.01 19.43 -23.12
CA ASP A 228 7.21 20.16 -24.12
C ASP A 228 5.72 19.77 -24.07
N LEU A 229 5.43 18.54 -23.66
CA LEU A 229 4.05 18.07 -23.47
C LEU A 229 3.44 18.59 -22.19
N LYS A 230 4.22 18.78 -21.13
CA LYS A 230 3.80 19.53 -19.94
C LYS A 230 3.45 20.97 -20.29
N GLU A 231 3.98 21.50 -21.40
CA GLU A 231 3.65 22.84 -21.89
C GLU A 231 2.31 22.93 -22.66
N LYS A 232 1.76 21.80 -23.15
CA LYS A 232 0.45 21.80 -23.82
C LYS A 232 -0.68 22.23 -22.86
N PRO A 233 -1.60 23.13 -23.28
CA PRO A 233 -2.66 23.65 -22.40
C PRO A 233 -3.50 22.56 -21.71
N THR A 234 -3.78 21.46 -22.41
CA THR A 234 -4.54 20.34 -21.86
C THR A 234 -3.77 19.57 -20.80
N THR A 235 -2.50 19.24 -21.04
CA THR A 235 -1.63 18.60 -20.04
C THR A 235 -1.41 19.51 -18.84
N LYS A 236 -1.20 20.82 -19.06
CA LYS A 236 -1.17 21.81 -17.97
C LYS A 236 -2.46 21.80 -17.19
N LEU A 237 -3.62 21.77 -17.84
CA LEU A 237 -4.90 21.71 -17.14
C LEU A 237 -4.98 20.47 -16.24
N PHE A 238 -4.67 19.28 -16.75
CA PHE A 238 -4.70 18.05 -15.94
C PHE A 238 -3.67 18.07 -14.81
N LEU A 239 -2.43 18.47 -15.06
CA LEU A 239 -1.43 18.69 -14.01
C LEU A 239 -1.97 19.65 -12.93
N LYS A 240 -2.61 20.74 -13.31
CA LYS A 240 -3.21 21.73 -12.40
C LYS A 240 -4.44 21.22 -11.64
N LEU A 241 -5.13 20.19 -12.13
CA LEU A 241 -6.24 19.56 -11.41
C LEU A 241 -5.73 18.69 -10.25
N PHE A 242 -4.62 18.00 -10.46
CA PHE A 242 -4.00 17.11 -9.46
C PHE A 242 -2.92 17.80 -8.62
N THR A 243 -2.45 18.99 -9.01
CA THR A 243 -1.49 19.79 -8.24
C THR A 243 -2.18 21.00 -7.59
N PRO A 244 -1.97 21.25 -6.29
CA PRO A 244 -2.66 22.32 -5.57
C PRO A 244 -2.30 23.77 -6.03
N ALA A 245 -1.36 23.95 -6.96
CA ALA A 245 -0.76 25.25 -7.24
C ALA A 245 -1.64 26.27 -8.00
N VAL A 246 -2.71 25.86 -8.70
CA VAL A 246 -3.52 26.82 -9.49
C VAL A 246 -4.80 27.28 -8.80
N TYR A 247 -5.21 26.59 -7.74
CA TYR A 247 -6.38 26.95 -6.95
C TYR A 247 -6.05 27.14 -5.46
N GLN A 248 -4.87 27.69 -5.16
CA GLN A 248 -4.47 28.16 -3.82
C GLN A 248 -5.45 29.17 -3.18
N TYR A 249 -6.46 29.64 -3.91
CA TYR A 249 -7.51 30.52 -3.39
C TYR A 249 -8.74 29.79 -2.81
N LEU A 250 -8.86 28.45 -2.94
CA LEU A 250 -10.06 27.72 -2.46
C LEU A 250 -9.76 26.53 -1.53
N GLU A 251 -8.55 25.98 -1.51
CA GLU A 251 -8.17 24.90 -0.58
C GLU A 251 -7.07 25.39 0.38
N GLU A 252 -7.47 25.87 1.57
CA GLU A 252 -6.62 26.55 2.57
C GLU A 252 -5.53 25.68 3.23
N ASN A 253 -5.28 24.43 2.82
CA ASN A 253 -4.30 23.58 3.48
C ASN A 253 -3.49 22.70 2.50
N PRO A 254 -2.20 23.01 2.25
CA PRO A 254 -1.34 22.24 1.34
C PRO A 254 -1.08 20.80 1.82
N ASN A 255 -1.37 20.49 3.10
CA ASN A 255 -1.23 19.16 3.68
C ASN A 255 -2.49 18.29 3.49
N LYS A 256 -3.42 18.70 2.62
CA LYS A 256 -4.62 17.89 2.27
C LYS A 256 -4.55 17.43 0.82
N LEU A 257 -5.17 16.29 0.55
CA LEU A 257 -5.32 15.78 -0.81
C LEU A 257 -6.22 16.70 -1.65
N PRO A 258 -5.87 16.97 -2.92
CA PRO A 258 -6.64 17.86 -3.79
C PRO A 258 -8.01 17.25 -4.07
N ARG A 259 -9.09 18.04 -3.99
CA ARG A 259 -10.45 17.54 -4.27
C ARG A 259 -11.02 18.07 -5.58
N TYR A 260 -10.45 19.14 -6.12
CA TYR A 260 -10.98 19.81 -7.32
C TYR A 260 -11.07 18.88 -8.54
N TRP A 261 -10.11 17.97 -8.74
CA TRP A 261 -10.12 17.03 -9.87
C TRP A 261 -11.34 16.08 -9.86
N LEU A 262 -11.96 15.84 -8.70
CA LEU A 262 -13.19 15.04 -8.59
C LEU A 262 -14.37 15.69 -9.33
N SER A 263 -14.31 16.98 -9.66
CA SER A 263 -15.32 17.65 -10.50
C SER A 263 -15.29 17.17 -11.97
N GLY A 264 -14.21 16.51 -12.41
CA GLY A 264 -14.10 15.90 -13.73
C GLY A 264 -14.82 14.55 -13.85
N ILE A 265 -15.33 13.99 -12.74
CA ILE A 265 -16.10 12.76 -12.71
C ILE A 265 -17.55 13.08 -13.08
N ASN A 266 -18.11 12.28 -13.99
CA ASN A 266 -19.49 12.34 -14.42
C ASN A 266 -20.18 11.01 -14.07
N SER A 267 -21.11 11.04 -13.11
CA SER A 267 -21.88 9.88 -12.63
C SER A 267 -22.48 8.96 -13.70
N THR A 268 -22.78 9.47 -14.90
CA THR A 268 -23.39 8.67 -15.97
C THR A 268 -22.40 8.12 -16.99
N LEU A 269 -21.20 8.69 -17.08
CA LEU A 269 -20.21 8.36 -18.12
C LEU A 269 -18.95 7.72 -17.53
N THR A 270 -18.51 8.19 -16.36
CA THR A 270 -17.26 7.76 -15.75
C THR A 270 -17.40 6.37 -15.16
N LYS A 271 -16.52 5.46 -15.58
CA LYS A 271 -16.34 4.17 -14.92
C LYS A 271 -15.21 4.25 -13.92
N ILE A 272 -15.48 3.88 -12.67
CA ILE A 272 -14.52 3.99 -11.57
C ILE A 272 -14.25 2.61 -11.01
N ASN A 273 -12.98 2.23 -10.94
CA ASN A 273 -12.56 1.01 -10.26
C ASN A 273 -11.54 1.35 -9.19
N VAL A 274 -11.73 0.78 -8.00
CA VAL A 274 -10.79 0.90 -6.88
C VAL A 274 -10.30 -0.49 -6.54
N CYS A 275 -8.99 -0.63 -6.41
CA CYS A 275 -8.42 -1.89 -5.96
C CYS A 275 -8.71 -2.12 -4.47
N HIS A 276 -8.93 -3.37 -4.08
CA HIS A 276 -9.11 -3.78 -2.69
C HIS A 276 -7.99 -4.74 -2.30
N GLU A 277 -7.46 -4.57 -1.08
CA GLU A 277 -6.46 -5.49 -0.55
C GLU A 277 -6.94 -6.95 -0.65
N LYS A 278 -6.07 -7.83 -1.17
CA LYS A 278 -6.35 -9.28 -1.34
C LYS A 278 -7.52 -9.60 -2.27
N VAL A 279 -8.02 -8.61 -3.03
CA VAL A 279 -8.99 -8.82 -4.11
C VAL A 279 -8.28 -8.70 -5.46
N THR A 280 -8.32 -9.77 -6.24
CA THR A 280 -7.62 -9.88 -7.53
C THR A 280 -8.24 -8.98 -8.61
N GLU A 281 -9.56 -8.89 -8.64
CA GLU A 281 -10.27 -8.03 -9.60
C GLU A 281 -10.50 -6.62 -9.05
N PRO A 282 -10.39 -5.59 -9.88
CA PRO A 282 -10.79 -4.24 -9.50
C PRO A 282 -12.28 -4.19 -9.15
N VAL A 283 -12.63 -3.49 -8.07
CA VAL A 283 -14.02 -3.34 -7.63
C VAL A 283 -14.61 -2.08 -8.27
N GLU A 284 -15.76 -2.21 -8.91
CA GLU A 284 -16.47 -1.09 -9.55
C GLU A 284 -17.18 -0.21 -8.50
N TYR A 285 -17.02 1.10 -8.63
CA TYR A 285 -17.56 2.10 -7.71
C TYR A 285 -18.54 3.03 -8.43
N THR A 286 -19.61 3.40 -7.75
CA THR A 286 -20.38 4.59 -8.11
C THR A 286 -19.61 5.87 -7.77
N GLU A 287 -20.00 7.00 -8.36
CA GLU A 287 -19.42 8.30 -8.01
C GLU A 287 -19.52 8.58 -6.49
N ASP A 288 -20.67 8.31 -5.87
CA ASP A 288 -20.87 8.54 -4.43
C ASP A 288 -19.96 7.66 -3.57
N GLN A 289 -19.83 6.38 -3.93
CA GLN A 289 -18.91 5.46 -3.25
C GLN A 289 -17.46 5.94 -3.39
N PHE A 290 -17.06 6.39 -4.57
CA PHE A 290 -15.70 6.87 -4.81
C PHE A 290 -15.40 8.16 -4.04
N ARG A 291 -16.35 9.10 -4.00
CA ARG A 291 -16.22 10.34 -3.22
C ARG A 291 -16.12 10.05 -1.72
N SER A 292 -16.90 9.09 -1.23
CA SER A 292 -16.81 8.60 0.16
C SER A 292 -15.43 8.01 0.45
N TRP A 293 -15.00 7.05 -0.37
CA TRP A 293 -13.66 6.44 -0.27
C TRP A 293 -12.55 7.49 -0.30
N TYR A 294 -12.56 8.43 -1.25
CA TYR A 294 -11.52 9.47 -1.37
C TYR A 294 -11.50 10.42 -0.16
N ALA A 295 -12.68 10.70 0.43
CA ALA A 295 -12.76 11.51 1.64
C ALA A 295 -12.10 10.79 2.84
N GLN A 296 -12.34 9.48 3.01
CA GLN A 296 -11.72 8.69 4.08
C GLN A 296 -10.24 8.42 3.84
N PHE A 297 -9.86 8.17 2.58
CA PHE A 297 -8.49 8.09 2.14
C PHE A 297 -7.71 9.35 2.57
N GLY A 298 -8.26 10.54 2.35
CA GLY A 298 -7.66 11.81 2.80
C GLY A 298 -7.71 12.10 4.31
N LEU A 299 -8.34 11.25 5.13
CA LEU A 299 -8.19 11.30 6.60
C LEU A 299 -6.97 10.51 7.06
N MET A 300 -6.67 9.40 6.38
CA MET A 300 -5.55 8.52 6.72
C MET A 300 -4.26 8.91 6.02
N TRP A 301 -4.33 9.56 4.86
CA TRP A 301 -3.19 9.85 4.01
C TRP A 301 -3.00 11.35 3.80
N HIS A 302 -1.76 11.81 3.90
CA HIS A 302 -1.41 13.21 3.68
C HIS A 302 -0.08 13.36 2.93
N PRO A 303 0.13 14.48 2.21
CA PRO A 303 1.43 14.88 1.71
C PRO A 303 2.42 15.09 2.85
N LYS A 304 3.70 14.82 2.58
CA LYS A 304 4.78 15.24 3.47
C LYS A 304 4.95 16.76 3.44
N GLU A 305 5.07 17.38 4.60
CA GLU A 305 5.29 18.82 4.72
C GLU A 305 6.61 19.23 4.03
N GLY A 306 6.57 20.29 3.21
CA GLY A 306 7.73 20.78 2.46
C GLY A 306 8.13 19.93 1.22
N PHE A 307 7.29 18.96 0.82
CA PHE A 307 7.50 18.11 -0.35
C PHE A 307 6.53 18.41 -1.51
N GLU A 308 5.90 19.59 -1.54
CA GLU A 308 4.75 19.89 -2.41
C GLU A 308 5.03 19.69 -3.91
N ASN A 309 6.27 19.97 -4.33
CA ASN A 309 6.69 19.82 -5.74
C ASN A 309 7.04 18.37 -6.13
N GLN A 310 7.14 17.47 -5.17
CA GLN A 310 7.50 16.05 -5.35
C GLN A 310 6.35 15.10 -5.02
N THR A 311 5.35 15.56 -4.24
CA THR A 311 4.18 14.77 -3.84
C THR A 311 3.40 14.21 -5.03
N TYR A 312 3.29 14.96 -6.13
CA TYR A 312 2.45 14.58 -7.27
C TYR A 312 3.29 14.51 -8.53
N SER A 313 3.26 13.36 -9.20
CA SER A 313 3.84 13.19 -10.54
C SER A 313 2.78 12.70 -11.51
N LEU A 314 2.88 13.13 -12.77
CA LEU A 314 2.01 12.70 -13.86
C LEU A 314 2.87 12.07 -14.95
N GLN A 315 2.50 10.86 -15.36
CA GLN A 315 3.13 10.14 -16.45
C GLN A 315 2.09 9.92 -17.55
N LEU A 316 2.35 10.47 -18.74
CA LEU A 316 1.49 10.30 -19.90
C LEU A 316 1.71 8.89 -20.48
N ILE A 317 0.62 8.18 -20.77
CA ILE A 317 0.64 6.86 -21.38
C ILE A 317 0.24 6.96 -22.86
N GLU A 318 -0.84 7.69 -23.16
CA GLU A 318 -1.33 7.92 -24.52
C GLU A 318 -1.95 9.32 -24.62
N LEU A 319 -1.76 10.00 -25.76
CA LEU A 319 -2.33 11.31 -26.03
C LEU A 319 -2.82 11.41 -27.48
N LEU A 320 -4.13 11.49 -27.65
CA LEU A 320 -4.82 11.72 -28.91
C LEU A 320 -5.49 13.10 -28.91
N ASP A 321 -6.07 13.52 -30.03
CA ASP A 321 -6.71 14.83 -30.16
C ASP A 321 -7.93 15.02 -29.23
N ASP A 322 -8.64 13.93 -28.95
CA ASP A 322 -9.88 13.90 -28.16
C ASP A 322 -9.80 13.01 -26.91
N SER A 323 -8.67 12.34 -26.66
CA SER A 323 -8.46 11.52 -25.45
C SER A 323 -7.05 11.61 -24.88
N ILE A 324 -6.95 11.46 -23.56
CA ILE A 324 -5.67 11.39 -22.83
C ILE A 324 -5.73 10.24 -21.86
N THR A 325 -4.73 9.36 -21.89
CA THR A 325 -4.49 8.42 -20.80
C THR A 325 -3.21 8.80 -20.07
N ALA A 326 -3.31 8.91 -18.75
CA ALA A 326 -2.17 9.17 -17.89
C ALA A 326 -2.30 8.44 -16.55
N ARG A 327 -1.18 8.38 -15.83
CA ARG A 327 -1.12 7.93 -14.43
C ARG A 327 -0.59 9.06 -13.55
N VAL A 328 -1.32 9.36 -12.50
CA VAL A 328 -0.88 10.22 -11.39
C VAL A 328 -0.33 9.34 -10.30
N THR A 329 0.87 9.62 -9.83
CA THR A 329 1.43 9.02 -8.62
C THR A 329 1.42 10.07 -7.52
N MET A 330 0.80 9.73 -6.39
CA MET A 330 0.78 10.54 -5.16
C MET A 330 1.69 9.90 -4.13
N GLN A 331 2.75 10.59 -3.72
CA GLN A 331 3.66 10.16 -2.66
C GLN A 331 3.14 10.66 -1.31
N LEU A 332 2.59 9.75 -0.51
CA LEU A 332 1.83 10.09 0.69
C LEU A 332 2.37 9.38 1.93
N GLN A 333 2.18 10.00 3.08
CA GLN A 333 2.41 9.42 4.41
C GLN A 333 1.07 8.98 4.98
N MET A 334 1.07 7.86 5.70
CA MET A 334 -0.11 7.38 6.42
C MET A 334 -0.06 7.80 7.88
N GLY A 335 -1.21 8.14 8.45
CA GLY A 335 -1.34 8.52 9.86
C GLY A 335 -1.12 10.01 10.10
N ARG A 336 -0.41 10.34 11.18
CA ARG A 336 -0.11 11.72 11.58
C ARG A 336 1.37 11.99 11.81
N ASP A 337 2.23 10.99 11.65
CA ASP A 337 3.67 11.13 11.83
C ASP A 337 4.31 11.79 10.59
N ASN A 338 4.93 12.95 10.79
CA ASN A 338 5.61 13.71 9.73
C ASN A 338 6.86 13.00 9.19
N ASP A 339 7.38 12.01 9.91
CA ASP A 339 8.54 11.20 9.51
C ASP A 339 8.14 9.78 9.06
N ALA A 340 6.85 9.50 8.88
CA ALA A 340 6.36 8.22 8.36
C ALA A 340 6.92 7.91 6.96
N GLU A 341 6.97 6.61 6.63
CA GLU A 341 7.38 6.13 5.31
C GLU A 341 6.48 6.70 4.20
N LEU A 342 7.10 6.99 3.05
CA LEU A 342 6.39 7.47 1.87
C LEU A 342 5.94 6.29 1.01
N HIS A 343 4.67 6.34 0.62
CA HIS A 343 4.03 5.33 -0.21
C HIS A 343 3.52 5.92 -1.51
N ASP A 344 3.62 5.14 -2.60
CA ASP A 344 3.27 5.57 -3.96
C ASP A 344 1.85 5.13 -4.31
N TRP A 345 0.89 6.05 -4.25
CA TRP A 345 -0.50 5.79 -4.67
C TRP A 345 -0.72 6.14 -6.13
N ASN A 346 -1.10 5.17 -6.94
CA ASN A 346 -1.21 5.31 -8.39
C ASN A 346 -2.66 5.40 -8.84
N PHE A 347 -3.02 6.50 -9.49
CA PHE A 347 -4.32 6.77 -10.10
C PHE A 347 -4.16 6.85 -11.60
N LYS A 348 -4.64 5.83 -12.30
CA LYS A 348 -4.65 5.81 -13.76
C LYS A 348 -5.99 6.33 -14.24
N PHE A 349 -6.00 7.16 -15.28
CA PHE A 349 -7.25 7.69 -15.82
C PHE A 349 -7.20 7.83 -17.34
N LEU A 350 -8.37 7.67 -17.96
CA LEU A 350 -8.65 8.01 -19.35
C LEU A 350 -9.61 9.20 -19.34
N ALA A 351 -9.20 10.31 -19.92
CA ALA A 351 -10.03 11.49 -20.14
C ALA A 351 -10.43 11.61 -21.61
N LYS A 352 -11.64 12.09 -21.86
CA LYS A 352 -12.17 12.36 -23.21
C LYS A 352 -12.70 13.77 -23.33
N LYS A 353 -12.72 14.29 -24.56
CA LYS A 353 -13.28 15.60 -24.90
C LYS A 353 -14.62 15.44 -25.60
N ASN A 354 -15.71 15.92 -24.99
CA ASN A 354 -17.02 16.03 -25.63
C ASN A 354 -17.33 17.50 -25.94
N GLU A 355 -17.66 17.83 -27.20
CA GLU A 355 -18.20 19.13 -27.63
C GLU A 355 -17.53 20.38 -27.03
N HIS A 356 -16.24 20.29 -26.61
CA HIS A 356 -15.35 21.31 -26.01
C HIS A 356 -15.04 21.15 -24.50
N THR A 357 -15.63 20.20 -23.78
CA THR A 357 -15.37 19.94 -22.35
C THR A 357 -14.65 18.60 -22.15
N TRP A 358 -13.59 18.63 -21.33
CA TRP A 358 -12.90 17.41 -20.90
C TRP A 358 -13.60 16.79 -19.69
N TYR A 359 -13.71 15.47 -19.67
CA TYR A 359 -14.19 14.70 -18.53
C TYR A 359 -13.40 13.41 -18.38
N ILE A 360 -13.42 12.82 -17.19
CA ILE A 360 -12.81 11.52 -16.92
C ILE A 360 -13.77 10.43 -17.39
N ASP A 361 -13.39 9.65 -18.40
CA ASP A 361 -14.17 8.52 -18.92
C ASP A 361 -13.95 7.26 -18.09
N LYS A 362 -12.70 7.01 -17.67
CA LYS A 362 -12.34 5.89 -16.78
C LYS A 362 -11.34 6.32 -15.73
N LEU A 363 -11.47 5.77 -14.54
CA LEU A 363 -10.58 5.97 -13.40
C LEU A 363 -10.27 4.64 -12.73
N GLU A 364 -8.99 4.36 -12.51
CA GLU A 364 -8.51 3.19 -11.79
C GLU A 364 -7.57 3.63 -10.67
N VAL A 365 -7.92 3.30 -9.43
CA VAL A 365 -7.00 3.35 -8.29
C VAL A 365 -6.28 2.01 -8.22
N LEU A 366 -4.96 2.04 -8.38
CA LEU A 366 -4.12 0.85 -8.41
C LEU A 366 -3.59 0.54 -7.01
N CYS A 367 -3.39 -0.75 -6.73
CA CYS A 367 -2.92 -1.20 -5.42
C CYS A 367 -1.42 -1.02 -5.26
N ASP A 368 -1.02 -0.64 -4.05
CA ASP A 368 0.35 -0.80 -3.60
C ASP A 368 0.49 -2.18 -2.92
N PRO A 369 1.18 -3.16 -3.54
CA PRO A 369 1.32 -4.50 -2.96
C PRO A 369 2.20 -4.52 -1.71
N THR A 370 2.88 -3.42 -1.38
CA THR A 370 3.78 -3.34 -0.22
C THR A 370 3.02 -3.03 1.07
N ILE A 371 1.72 -2.73 1.00
CA ILE A 371 0.93 -2.23 2.12
C ILE A 371 -0.26 -3.17 2.38
N GLU A 372 -0.32 -3.72 3.59
CA GLU A 372 -1.54 -4.34 4.11
C GLU A 372 -2.44 -3.24 4.69
N TYR A 373 -3.26 -2.63 3.82
CA TYR A 373 -3.97 -1.40 4.13
C TYR A 373 -4.89 -1.49 5.35
N LYS A 374 -5.55 -2.64 5.55
CA LYS A 374 -6.41 -2.85 6.72
C LYS A 374 -5.59 -2.87 8.02
N ASP A 375 -4.42 -3.49 8.00
CA ASP A 375 -3.53 -3.62 9.15
C ASP A 375 -2.90 -2.27 9.51
N GLU A 376 -2.39 -1.54 8.53
CA GLU A 376 -1.86 -0.19 8.73
C GLU A 376 -2.95 0.79 9.18
N SER A 377 -4.17 0.66 8.65
CA SER A 377 -5.31 1.47 9.10
C SER A 377 -5.62 1.25 10.57
N LEU A 378 -5.65 -0.01 11.04
CA LEU A 378 -5.92 -0.31 12.44
C LEU A 378 -4.80 0.22 13.36
N LYS A 379 -3.54 0.16 12.93
CA LYS A 379 -2.40 0.69 13.69
C LYS A 379 -2.50 2.19 13.94
N LEU A 380 -2.95 2.93 12.92
CA LEU A 380 -2.87 4.39 12.87
C LEU A 380 -4.20 5.09 13.18
N ILE A 381 -5.35 4.42 13.10
CA ILE A 381 -6.66 5.09 13.29
C ILE A 381 -6.77 5.81 14.64
N ARG A 382 -6.19 5.27 15.71
CA ARG A 382 -6.22 5.88 17.06
C ARG A 382 -5.54 7.25 17.10
N GLU A 383 -4.42 7.43 16.39
CA GLU A 383 -3.72 8.71 16.32
C GLU A 383 -4.38 9.67 15.35
N VAL A 384 -4.97 9.17 14.26
CA VAL A 384 -5.72 10.00 13.30
C VAL A 384 -6.97 10.59 13.97
N VAL A 385 -7.70 9.80 14.73
CA VAL A 385 -8.89 10.23 15.50
C VAL A 385 -8.49 11.24 16.58
N ALA A 386 -7.47 10.95 17.38
CA ALA A 386 -6.99 11.85 18.42
C ALA A 386 -6.41 13.15 17.86
N GLY A 387 -5.67 13.08 16.74
CA GLY A 387 -5.16 14.26 16.03
C GLY A 387 -6.28 15.13 15.50
N LYS A 388 -7.35 14.53 14.94
CA LYS A 388 -8.51 15.28 14.46
C LYS A 388 -9.25 15.98 15.60
N PHE A 389 -9.36 15.34 16.77
CA PHE A 389 -9.84 15.99 17.99
C PHE A 389 -9.01 17.24 18.33
N VAL A 390 -7.67 17.16 18.29
CA VAL A 390 -6.79 18.31 18.55
C VAL A 390 -6.92 19.40 17.47
N ASP A 391 -7.05 19.03 16.20
CA ASP A 391 -7.23 19.99 15.10
C ASP A 391 -8.51 20.83 15.28
N GLU A 392 -9.64 20.21 15.63
CA GLU A 392 -10.89 20.94 15.86
C GLU A 392 -10.75 21.98 16.98
N LEU A 393 -9.98 21.67 18.03
CA LEU A 393 -9.69 22.60 19.12
C LEU A 393 -8.87 23.83 18.67
N LYS A 394 -8.08 23.73 17.58
CA LYS A 394 -7.27 24.83 17.04
C LYS A 394 -8.10 25.90 16.33
N TYR A 395 -9.06 25.48 15.51
CA TYR A 395 -9.82 26.38 14.64
C TYR A 395 -10.89 27.22 15.38
N GLN A 396 -11.08 26.95 16.66
CA GLN A 396 -12.12 27.54 17.50
C GLN A 396 -11.58 28.64 18.43
N ASN A 397 -10.47 29.27 18.03
CA ASN A 397 -9.79 30.33 18.77
C ASN A 397 -10.70 31.55 18.97
N GLY A 398 -11.34 31.65 20.14
CA GLY A 398 -12.05 32.86 20.58
C GLY A 398 -13.49 32.68 21.04
N THR A 399 -14.01 31.46 21.12
CA THR A 399 -15.38 31.28 21.60
C THR A 399 -15.42 30.23 22.70
N GLN A 400 -16.05 30.63 23.81
CA GLN A 400 -16.29 29.78 24.95
C GLN A 400 -17.08 28.59 24.45
N TRP A 401 -16.42 27.42 24.45
CA TRP A 401 -16.95 26.09 24.12
C TRP A 401 -17.10 25.76 22.65
N TYR A 402 -16.57 24.59 22.26
CA TYR A 402 -17.10 23.87 21.11
C TYR A 402 -16.83 22.36 21.15
N SER A 403 -17.89 21.62 20.85
CA SER A 403 -17.96 20.28 20.24
C SER A 403 -16.80 19.30 20.46
N THR A 404 -16.75 18.73 21.66
CA THR A 404 -15.84 17.60 22.00
C THR A 404 -16.09 16.33 21.20
N VAL A 405 -17.11 16.32 20.36
CA VAL A 405 -17.59 15.19 19.59
C VAL A 405 -17.79 15.52 18.11
N GLU A 406 -17.49 16.73 17.64
CA GLU A 406 -17.66 17.07 16.21
C GLU A 406 -16.66 16.35 15.32
N PHE A 407 -15.45 16.11 15.82
CA PHE A 407 -14.47 15.30 15.11
C PHE A 407 -15.02 13.90 14.78
N ILE A 408 -15.95 13.35 15.58
CA ILE A 408 -16.58 12.04 15.35
C ILE A 408 -17.31 11.99 14.02
N LYS A 409 -17.82 13.12 13.52
CA LYS A 409 -18.55 13.19 12.24
C LYS A 409 -17.72 12.63 11.08
N TYR A 410 -16.41 12.89 11.09
CA TYR A 410 -15.48 12.41 10.07
C TYR A 410 -15.30 10.89 10.11
N PHE A 411 -15.55 10.26 11.25
CA PHE A 411 -15.36 8.84 11.50
C PHE A 411 -16.67 8.08 11.63
N THR A 412 -17.80 8.63 11.15
CA THR A 412 -19.11 7.94 11.17
C THR A 412 -19.68 7.80 9.76
N LYS A 413 -20.17 6.61 9.41
CA LYS A 413 -20.65 6.33 8.05
C LYS A 413 -21.93 7.08 7.69
N ASN A 414 -22.90 7.11 8.60
CA ASN A 414 -24.23 7.72 8.36
C ASN A 414 -24.50 8.93 9.25
N GLY A 415 -23.48 9.47 9.92
CA GLY A 415 -23.66 10.52 10.93
C GLY A 415 -24.46 10.08 12.16
N ARG A 416 -24.42 8.79 12.48
CA ARG A 416 -25.04 8.23 13.69
C ARG A 416 -24.02 7.38 14.42
N VAL A 417 -24.04 7.47 15.74
CA VAL A 417 -23.18 6.69 16.63
C VAL A 417 -23.98 6.29 17.87
N GLU A 418 -23.76 5.07 18.36
CA GLU A 418 -24.26 4.69 19.68
C GLU A 418 -23.37 5.32 20.75
N MET A 419 -23.92 6.22 21.57
CA MET A 419 -23.17 6.90 22.62
C MET A 419 -23.58 6.39 24.01
N THR A 420 -22.59 6.10 24.84
CA THR A 420 -22.75 5.92 26.28
C THR A 420 -22.07 7.08 27.02
N ASP A 421 -22.74 7.64 28.02
CA ASP A 421 -22.23 8.75 28.84
C ASP A 421 -22.51 8.48 30.32
N CYS A 422 -21.54 8.84 31.16
CA CYS A 422 -21.55 8.80 32.62
C CYS A 422 -22.87 9.26 33.28
N VAL A 423 -23.54 10.27 32.72
CA VAL A 423 -24.72 10.87 33.38
C VAL A 423 -25.98 10.01 33.26
N LYS A 424 -26.07 9.13 32.25
CA LYS A 424 -27.35 8.47 31.91
C LYS A 424 -27.33 6.94 31.92
N ASP A 425 -26.18 6.26 31.97
CA ASP A 425 -26.05 4.79 31.88
C ASP A 425 -26.91 4.14 30.77
N SER A 426 -27.39 4.93 29.82
CA SER A 426 -28.35 4.56 28.80
C SER A 426 -27.65 4.66 27.45
N VAL A 427 -27.51 3.54 26.76
CA VAL A 427 -27.09 3.51 25.36
C VAL A 427 -28.16 4.22 24.55
N LYS A 428 -27.79 5.30 23.86
CA LYS A 428 -28.67 5.99 22.91
C LYS A 428 -27.98 6.05 21.56
N GLU A 429 -28.72 5.76 20.50
CA GLU A 429 -28.31 6.17 19.16
C GLU A 429 -28.45 7.69 19.11
N ILE A 430 -27.34 8.39 18.94
CA ILE A 430 -27.29 9.85 18.94
C ILE A 430 -26.91 10.29 17.52
N THR A 431 -27.68 11.21 16.95
CA THR A 431 -27.31 11.83 15.68
C THR A 431 -26.27 12.93 15.90
N GLN A 432 -25.59 13.34 14.83
CA GLN A 432 -24.68 14.49 14.88
C GLN A 432 -25.33 15.77 15.47
N ILE A 433 -26.62 15.98 15.20
CA ILE A 433 -27.38 17.12 15.72
C ILE A 433 -27.66 16.97 17.21
N ASP A 434 -27.94 15.75 17.67
CA ASP A 434 -28.22 15.49 19.08
C ASP A 434 -26.95 15.61 19.94
N LEU A 435 -25.79 15.22 19.39
CA LEU A 435 -24.48 15.47 19.98
C LEU A 435 -24.22 16.98 20.13
N PHE A 436 -24.49 17.75 19.08
CA PHE A 436 -24.36 19.22 19.10
C PHE A 436 -25.29 19.87 20.15
N LYS A 437 -26.57 19.47 20.20
CA LYS A 437 -27.54 20.01 21.17
C LYS A 437 -27.23 19.63 22.61
N LYS A 438 -26.81 18.39 22.85
CA LYS A 438 -26.41 17.91 24.18
C LYS A 438 -25.22 18.70 24.71
N ASP A 439 -24.29 19.05 23.82
CA ASP A 439 -23.22 19.97 24.16
C ASP A 439 -23.86 21.34 24.46
N GLU A 440 -24.52 22.04 23.53
CA GLU A 440 -25.12 23.38 23.73
C GLU A 440 -25.86 23.61 25.09
N GLU A 441 -26.57 22.60 25.61
CA GLU A 441 -27.35 22.68 26.86
C GLU A 441 -26.54 22.64 28.18
N ASN A 442 -25.29 22.16 28.19
CA ASN A 442 -24.43 22.01 29.39
C ASN A 442 -23.60 23.28 29.78
N VAL A 443 -24.23 24.32 30.31
CA VAL A 443 -23.79 25.72 30.58
C VAL A 443 -22.41 26.01 31.28
N HIS A 444 -21.42 25.11 31.32
CA HIS A 444 -20.09 25.38 31.85
C HIS A 444 -19.00 25.10 30.79
N GLY A 445 -18.30 26.15 30.34
CA GLY A 445 -17.22 26.01 29.38
C GLY A 445 -16.13 25.07 29.89
N ILE A 446 -15.72 24.10 29.08
CA ILE A 446 -14.65 23.16 29.38
C ILE A 446 -13.47 23.45 28.44
N LYS A 447 -12.27 23.59 29.01
CA LYS A 447 -11.01 23.75 28.28
C LYS A 447 -10.21 22.46 28.39
N PHE A 448 -9.97 21.79 27.25
CA PHE A 448 -9.06 20.66 27.18
C PHE A 448 -7.61 21.13 27.23
N THR A 449 -6.81 20.52 28.10
CA THR A 449 -5.40 20.88 28.30
C THR A 449 -4.46 19.82 27.78
N LYS A 450 -4.83 18.54 27.90
CA LYS A 450 -3.97 17.41 27.56
C LYS A 450 -4.75 16.23 26.99
N TYR A 451 -4.08 15.35 26.27
CA TYR A 451 -4.60 14.08 25.82
C TYR A 451 -3.55 12.97 25.92
N GLN A 452 -3.98 11.72 25.99
CA GLN A 452 -3.12 10.54 25.99
C GLN A 452 -3.78 9.42 25.20
N ILE A 453 -3.11 8.93 24.17
CA ILE A 453 -3.52 7.73 23.44
C ILE A 453 -3.03 6.52 24.21
N ASP A 454 -3.86 5.46 24.30
CA ASP A 454 -3.39 4.20 24.85
C ASP A 454 -2.46 3.49 23.85
N GLU A 455 -1.17 3.71 24.02
CA GLU A 455 -0.11 3.06 23.24
C GLU A 455 0.26 1.67 23.77
N GLY A 456 -0.15 1.32 25.00
CA GLY A 456 0.24 0.09 25.69
C GLY A 456 -0.65 -1.12 25.38
N THR A 457 -1.84 -0.89 24.81
CA THR A 457 -2.69 -1.97 24.32
C THR A 457 -2.12 -2.53 23.02
N ALA A 458 -1.82 -3.84 23.03
CA ALA A 458 -1.34 -4.55 21.86
C ALA A 458 -2.40 -4.51 20.76
N ILE A 459 -1.96 -4.27 19.52
CA ILE A 459 -2.82 -4.32 18.34
C ILE A 459 -2.70 -5.73 17.75
N ASP A 460 -3.81 -6.45 17.72
CA ASP A 460 -3.86 -7.79 17.15
C ASP A 460 -3.81 -7.71 15.63
N LEU A 461 -2.84 -8.41 15.04
CA LEU A 461 -2.67 -8.56 13.59
C LEU A 461 -2.78 -10.04 13.19
N PRO A 462 -3.38 -10.39 12.05
CA PRO A 462 -4.00 -9.48 11.07
C PRO A 462 -5.24 -8.78 11.62
N ALA A 463 -5.52 -7.58 11.14
CA ALA A 463 -6.56 -6.71 11.68
C ALA A 463 -7.96 -7.32 11.53
N ALA A 464 -8.68 -7.41 12.65
CA ALA A 464 -10.06 -7.86 12.69
C ALA A 464 -11.01 -6.83 12.08
N ASP A 465 -12.19 -7.26 11.60
CA ASP A 465 -13.22 -6.34 11.08
C ASP A 465 -13.73 -5.35 12.14
N THR A 466 -13.54 -5.64 13.41
CA THR A 466 -13.93 -4.78 14.53
C THR A 466 -12.80 -4.68 15.54
N ALA A 467 -12.60 -3.51 16.10
CA ALA A 467 -11.64 -3.28 17.17
C ALA A 467 -12.14 -2.21 18.13
N THR A 468 -11.48 -2.11 19.29
CA THR A 468 -11.75 -1.06 20.27
C THR A 468 -10.44 -0.39 20.64
N PHE A 469 -10.44 0.94 20.67
CA PHE A 469 -9.32 1.69 21.25
C PHE A 469 -9.84 2.73 22.24
N ARG A 470 -8.91 3.22 23.06
CA ARG A 470 -9.18 4.21 24.10
C ARG A 470 -8.16 5.33 24.06
N PHE A 471 -8.61 6.52 24.40
CA PHE A 471 -7.71 7.61 24.75
C PHE A 471 -8.31 8.42 25.90
N LYS A 472 -7.45 9.17 26.58
CA LYS A 472 -7.82 9.99 27.71
C LYS A 472 -7.65 11.45 27.37
N THR A 473 -8.51 12.28 27.93
CA THR A 473 -8.43 13.75 27.84
C THR A 473 -8.41 14.34 29.23
N VAL A 474 -7.64 15.41 29.42
CA VAL A 474 -7.65 16.23 30.63
C VAL A 474 -8.26 17.57 30.31
N SER A 475 -9.16 18.03 31.17
CA SER A 475 -9.88 19.27 30.99
C SER A 475 -10.07 20.03 32.30
N GLN A 476 -10.31 21.34 32.20
CA GLN A 476 -10.61 22.22 33.33
C GLN A 476 -11.76 23.16 32.96
N ALA A 477 -12.37 23.82 33.95
CA ALA A 477 -13.34 24.87 33.65
C ALA A 477 -12.67 26.02 32.87
N ALA A 478 -13.34 26.53 31.84
CA ALA A 478 -12.82 27.56 30.95
C ALA A 478 -12.59 28.90 31.67
N ASP A 479 -13.47 29.22 32.63
CA ASP A 479 -13.43 30.47 33.39
C ASP A 479 -12.71 30.33 34.75
N SER A 480 -12.03 29.21 35.01
CA SER A 480 -11.34 29.00 36.29
C SER A 480 -10.17 29.98 36.45
N THR A 481 -10.11 30.68 37.59
CA THR A 481 -8.92 31.44 37.97
C THR A 481 -7.75 30.50 38.29
N GLU A 482 -6.50 31.00 38.31
CA GLU A 482 -5.33 30.17 38.65
C GLU A 482 -5.43 29.48 40.02
N ALA A 483 -6.18 30.05 40.96
CA ALA A 483 -6.43 29.46 42.26
C ALA A 483 -7.49 28.34 42.25
N GLU A 484 -8.28 28.22 41.17
CA GLU A 484 -9.43 27.31 41.03
C GLU A 484 -9.21 26.23 39.96
N LYS A 485 -8.00 26.14 39.39
CA LYS A 485 -7.67 25.13 38.38
C LYS A 485 -7.73 23.72 38.96
N VAL A 486 -8.87 23.07 38.76
CA VAL A 486 -9.04 21.63 39.00
C VAL A 486 -9.09 20.95 37.64
N GLU A 487 -8.04 20.17 37.34
CA GLU A 487 -8.02 19.32 36.16
C GLU A 487 -8.77 18.02 36.42
N THR A 488 -9.56 17.62 35.43
CA THR A 488 -10.38 16.41 35.43
C THR A 488 -10.02 15.56 34.23
N GLU A 489 -9.89 14.26 34.45
CA GLU A 489 -9.61 13.25 33.43
C GLU A 489 -10.92 12.59 32.98
N HIS A 490 -11.06 12.41 31.66
CA HIS A 490 -12.09 11.61 31.02
C HIS A 490 -11.43 10.51 30.17
N GLU A 491 -11.93 9.29 30.28
CA GLU A 491 -11.56 8.18 29.40
C GLU A 491 -12.60 8.05 28.29
N TRP A 492 -12.12 7.98 27.05
CA TRP A 492 -12.92 7.78 25.87
C TRP A 492 -12.70 6.35 25.35
N SER A 493 -13.76 5.72 24.86
CA SER A 493 -13.72 4.41 24.22
C SER A 493 -14.42 4.48 22.88
N PHE A 494 -13.84 3.84 21.88
CA PHE A 494 -14.37 3.81 20.51
C PHE A 494 -14.36 2.39 20.00
N ASP A 495 -15.54 1.90 19.65
CA ASP A 495 -15.70 0.64 18.91
C ASP A 495 -15.75 0.99 17.43
N ILE A 496 -14.79 0.47 16.69
CA ILE A 496 -14.63 0.71 15.27
C ILE A 496 -14.91 -0.55 14.45
N LYS A 497 -15.37 -0.35 13.22
CA LYS A 497 -15.63 -1.41 12.25
C LYS A 497 -15.12 -1.05 10.86
N TRP A 498 -14.49 -2.02 10.23
CA TRP A 498 -14.01 -1.95 8.86
C TRP A 498 -15.16 -1.88 7.86
N ASP A 499 -15.10 -0.89 6.99
CA ASP A 499 -15.92 -0.82 5.79
C ASP A 499 -15.06 -1.18 4.58
N GLN A 500 -15.44 -2.25 3.88
CA GLN A 500 -14.68 -2.73 2.73
C GLN A 500 -14.73 -1.77 1.53
N MET A 501 -15.83 -1.03 1.33
CA MET A 501 -15.94 -0.11 0.17
C MET A 501 -15.19 1.19 0.42
N ASP A 502 -15.27 1.76 1.62
CA ASP A 502 -14.47 2.93 1.96
C ASP A 502 -13.02 2.57 2.33
N GLN A 503 -12.74 1.27 2.51
CA GLN A 503 -11.49 0.72 3.01
C GLN A 503 -11.03 1.48 4.27
N PHE A 504 -11.94 1.64 5.24
CA PHE A 504 -11.73 2.51 6.39
C PHE A 504 -12.44 1.98 7.64
N TYR A 505 -11.89 2.26 8.82
CA TYR A 505 -12.53 1.94 10.10
C TYR A 505 -13.43 3.09 10.56
N TYR A 506 -14.75 2.86 10.55
CA TYR A 506 -15.73 3.79 11.11
C TYR A 506 -15.99 3.51 12.59
N ILE A 507 -16.25 4.55 13.38
CA ILE A 507 -16.75 4.47 14.75
C ILE A 507 -18.23 4.09 14.70
N GLU A 508 -18.58 2.92 15.23
CA GLU A 508 -19.98 2.49 15.42
C GLU A 508 -20.50 2.88 16.80
N LYS A 509 -19.65 2.79 17.83
CA LYS A 509 -20.00 3.13 19.20
C LYS A 509 -18.91 3.96 19.87
N MET A 510 -19.34 4.86 20.76
CA MET A 510 -18.44 5.63 21.59
C MET A 510 -18.93 5.72 23.03
N GLY A 511 -18.00 5.75 23.97
CA GLY A 511 -18.26 5.93 25.38
C GLY A 511 -17.41 7.03 25.98
N ILE A 512 -18.03 7.94 26.73
CA ILE A 512 -17.33 8.94 27.56
C ILE A 512 -17.49 8.55 29.03
N GLY A 513 -16.38 8.20 29.67
CA GLY A 513 -16.33 7.86 31.08
C GLY A 513 -16.53 9.09 31.98
N CYS A 514 -16.95 8.82 33.22
CA CYS A 514 -17.11 9.84 34.25
C CYS A 514 -15.82 10.60 34.53
N ALA A 515 -15.96 11.91 34.78
CA ALA A 515 -14.88 12.77 35.24
C ALA A 515 -14.24 12.18 36.51
N LYS A 516 -12.92 12.04 36.50
CA LYS A 516 -12.13 11.68 37.67
C LYS A 516 -11.15 12.80 37.99
N PRO A 517 -10.80 13.06 39.26
CA PRO A 517 -9.72 13.98 39.60
C PRO A 517 -8.46 13.57 38.86
N TRP A 518 -7.82 14.51 38.16
CA TRP A 518 -6.59 14.20 37.44
C TRP A 518 -5.51 13.81 38.44
N THR A 519 -4.89 12.66 38.20
CA THR A 519 -3.70 12.20 38.93
C THR A 519 -2.61 11.95 37.92
N VAL A 520 -1.38 12.44 38.17
CA VAL A 520 -0.26 12.29 37.24
C VAL A 520 0.10 10.80 37.11
N LYS A 521 -0.48 10.12 36.12
CA LYS A 521 -0.17 8.73 35.76
C LYS A 521 -0.18 8.59 34.24
N GLY A 522 1.00 8.43 33.65
CA GLY A 522 1.17 8.26 32.20
C GLY A 522 1.84 9.46 31.50
N ILE A 523 2.13 9.30 30.21
CA ILE A 523 2.70 10.34 29.35
C ILE A 523 1.55 11.02 28.63
N PHE A 524 1.25 12.27 28.99
CA PHE A 524 0.22 13.08 28.35
C PHE A 524 0.85 14.10 27.41
N LYS A 525 0.26 14.25 26.22
CA LYS A 525 0.61 15.28 25.24
C LYS A 525 -0.18 16.56 25.55
N SER A 526 0.52 17.69 25.56
CA SER A 526 -0.08 19.02 25.72
C SER A 526 -0.80 19.43 24.44
N ILE A 527 -2.06 19.85 24.56
CA ILE A 527 -2.86 20.30 23.41
C ILE A 527 -2.31 21.61 22.85
N VAL A 528 -1.87 22.52 23.72
CA VAL A 528 -1.29 23.80 23.32
C VAL A 528 0.00 23.60 22.52
N ASP A 529 0.85 22.66 22.94
CA ASP A 529 2.09 22.37 22.23
C ASP A 529 1.84 21.65 20.91
N ALA A 530 0.83 20.78 20.85
CA ALA A 530 0.43 20.06 19.63
C ALA A 530 -0.20 20.97 18.57
N ILE A 531 -0.91 22.03 18.97
CA ILE A 531 -1.57 22.97 18.07
C ILE A 531 -0.56 23.93 17.40
N GLY A 532 0.62 24.11 18.00
CA GLY A 532 1.56 25.17 17.62
C GLY A 532 1.07 26.55 18.07
N LYS A 533 1.98 27.44 18.48
CA LYS A 533 1.63 28.82 18.88
C LYS A 533 1.00 29.62 17.76
#